data_AF-A0A383DZJ4-F1
#
_entry.id   AF-A0A383DZJ4-F1
#
_cell.length_a   1.000
_cell.length_b   1.000
_cell.length_c   1.000
_cell.angle_alpha   90.00
_cell.angle_beta   90.00
_cell.angle_gamma   90.00
#
_symmetry.space_group_name_H-M   'P 1'
#
loop_
_entity.id
_entity.type
_entity.pdbx_description
1 polymer ?
#
loop_
_entity_poly.entity_id
_entity_poly.type
_entity_poly.pdbx_seq_one_letter_code
_entity_poly.pdbx_strand_id
1 'polypeptide(L)'
;MGVQKVNLNNFERGSDDLLGLTLGLDLQGGSHLIYQAINPETGLPGGVTEDQMKSLSRTIERRVNASGLGEPIIQILGEDRLLIQLPGIRDPGRAKALIGETARLEFKHRTTDVPPKP
;
A
#
# COMPACT_ATOMS: atom_id res chain seq x y z
N MET A 1 -49.41 0.16 -16.70
CA MET A 1 -48.69 1.33 -16.18
C MET A 1 -47.30 0.87 -15.79
N GLY A 2 -46.33 1.07 -16.66
CA GLY A 2 -44.97 0.57 -16.50
C GLY A 2 -44.15 1.51 -15.62
N VAL A 3 -43.53 0.98 -14.57
CA VAL A 3 -42.60 1.72 -13.73
C VAL A 3 -41.23 1.67 -14.40
N GLN A 4 -40.72 2.84 -14.76
CA GLN A 4 -39.44 3.03 -15.45
C GLN A 4 -38.29 2.63 -14.50
N LYS A 5 -37.39 1.74 -14.96
CA LYS A 5 -36.14 1.44 -14.25
C LYS A 5 -35.16 2.59 -14.46
N VAL A 6 -34.81 3.27 -13.38
CA VAL A 6 -33.73 4.27 -13.36
C VAL A 6 -32.41 3.54 -13.09
N ASN A 7 -31.46 3.64 -14.02
CA ASN A 7 -30.08 3.17 -13.86
C ASN A 7 -29.23 4.34 -13.35
N LEU A 8 -28.61 4.18 -12.18
CA LEU A 8 -27.62 5.10 -11.65
C LEU A 8 -26.40 4.26 -11.22
N ASN A 9 -25.34 4.37 -12.02
CA ASN A 9 -23.95 3.98 -11.79
C ASN A 9 -23.69 2.86 -10.75
N ASN A 10 -23.50 1.64 -11.28
CA ASN A 10 -22.72 0.55 -10.68
C ASN A 10 -23.11 0.01 -9.30
N PHE A 11 -24.35 0.22 -8.84
CA PHE A 11 -24.86 -0.45 -7.64
C PHE A 11 -25.47 -1.82 -7.97
N GLU A 12 -24.65 -2.88 -7.89
CA GLU A 12 -25.12 -4.27 -7.87
C GLU A 12 -25.47 -4.65 -6.42
N ARG A 13 -26.76 -4.78 -6.12
CA ARG A 13 -27.27 -5.21 -4.80
C ARG A 13 -27.24 -6.75 -4.73
N GLY A 14 -26.26 -7.33 -4.02
CA GLY A 14 -26.27 -8.77 -3.72
C GLY A 14 -24.93 -9.45 -3.36
N SER A 15 -23.85 -8.73 -3.04
CA SER A 15 -22.57 -9.36 -2.68
C SER A 15 -22.52 -9.82 -1.22
N ASP A 16 -21.89 -10.98 -1.04
CA ASP A 16 -21.93 -11.94 0.07
C ASP A 16 -21.29 -11.45 1.39
N ASP A 17 -21.91 -10.48 2.06
CA ASP A 17 -21.65 -10.24 3.48
C ASP A 17 -22.91 -9.72 4.19
N LEU A 18 -23.10 -10.03 5.47
CA LEU A 18 -24.39 -10.06 6.19
C LEU A 18 -25.24 -8.76 6.15
N LEU A 19 -24.70 -7.64 5.65
CA LEU A 19 -25.41 -6.38 5.42
C LEU A 19 -25.11 -5.69 4.08
N GLY A 20 -24.34 -6.29 3.16
CA GLY A 20 -24.08 -5.73 1.83
C GLY A 20 -23.47 -4.32 1.81
N LEU A 21 -22.79 -3.92 2.90
CA LEU A 21 -22.12 -2.63 3.01
C LEU A 21 -20.61 -2.86 3.12
N THR A 22 -19.87 -2.45 2.10
CA THR A 22 -18.42 -2.25 2.22
C THR A 22 -18.20 -1.13 3.24
N LEU A 23 -17.77 -1.50 4.45
CA LEU A 23 -17.53 -0.53 5.52
C LEU A 23 -16.35 0.36 5.13
N GLY A 24 -16.61 1.65 4.95
CA GLY A 24 -15.57 2.66 4.67
C GLY A 24 -14.66 2.95 5.87
N LEU A 25 -13.60 3.72 5.62
CA LEU A 25 -12.53 4.12 6.56
C LEU A 25 -13.03 4.68 7.90
N ASP A 26 -14.21 5.31 7.93
CA ASP A 26 -14.79 5.92 9.14
C ASP A 26 -15.28 4.90 10.17
N LEU A 27 -15.64 3.68 9.74
CA LEU A 27 -16.19 2.64 10.63
C LEU A 27 -15.16 1.60 11.08
N GLN A 28 -14.03 1.45 10.36
CA GLN A 28 -12.92 0.55 10.76
C GLN A 28 -11.68 1.28 11.28
N GLY A 29 -11.45 2.54 10.89
CA GLY A 29 -10.21 3.25 11.16
C GLY A 29 -9.00 2.71 10.39
N GLY A 30 -8.01 3.58 10.15
CA GLY A 30 -6.82 3.23 9.35
C GLY A 30 -5.94 4.45 9.06
N SER A 31 -4.85 4.23 8.33
CA SER A 31 -3.90 5.28 7.95
C SER A 31 -3.98 5.55 6.44
N HIS A 32 -3.99 6.82 6.08
CA HIS A 32 -4.00 7.29 4.69
C HIS A 32 -2.70 8.06 4.41
N LEU A 33 -1.94 7.61 3.42
CA LEU A 33 -0.64 8.17 3.09
C LEU A 33 -0.58 8.46 1.59
N ILE A 34 -0.07 9.64 1.24
CA ILE A 34 0.18 10.03 -0.15
C ILE A 34 1.68 10.23 -0.30
N TYR A 35 2.28 9.49 -1.23
CA TYR A 35 3.69 9.60 -1.58
C TYR A 35 3.86 10.21 -2.96
N GLN A 36 4.89 11.03 -3.10
CA GLN A 36 5.36 11.56 -4.37
C GLN A 36 6.56 10.71 -4.82
N ALA A 37 6.47 10.12 -6.01
CA ALA A 37 7.58 9.41 -6.61
C ALA A 37 8.64 10.41 -7.07
N ILE A 38 9.89 10.05 -6.80
CA ILE A 38 11.07 10.82 -7.18
C ILE A 38 11.78 10.01 -8.27
N ASN A 39 12.15 10.67 -9.36
CA ASN A 39 12.95 10.03 -10.38
C ASN A 39 14.35 9.72 -9.80
N PRO A 40 14.82 8.46 -9.88
CA PRO A 40 16.07 8.04 -9.25
C PRO A 40 17.32 8.63 -9.90
N GLU A 41 17.24 9.07 -11.16
CA GLU A 41 18.36 9.66 -11.91
C GLU A 41 18.51 11.15 -11.62
N THR A 42 17.39 11.87 -11.54
CA THR A 42 17.40 13.33 -11.33
C THR A 42 17.26 13.73 -9.86
N GLY A 43 16.73 12.83 -9.02
CA GLY A 43 16.39 13.14 -7.63
C GLY A 43 15.23 14.14 -7.49
N LEU A 44 14.52 14.43 -8.59
CA LEU A 44 13.41 15.39 -8.62
C LEU A 44 12.07 14.66 -8.81
N PRO A 45 10.96 15.27 -8.36
CA PRO A 45 9.61 14.81 -8.71
C PRO A 45 9.39 14.86 -10.23
N GLY A 46 8.57 13.96 -10.75
CA GLY A 46 8.24 13.86 -12.18
C GLY A 46 9.28 13.08 -13.00
N GLY A 47 8.96 12.83 -14.27
CA GLY A 47 9.81 12.02 -15.15
C GLY A 47 9.88 10.54 -14.76
N VAL A 48 8.90 10.06 -13.99
CA VAL A 48 8.73 8.65 -13.64
C VAL A 48 7.78 8.02 -14.65
N THR A 49 8.14 6.86 -15.21
CA THR A 49 7.30 6.18 -16.19
C THR A 49 6.14 5.45 -15.52
N GLU A 50 5.06 5.20 -16.26
CA GLU A 50 3.92 4.42 -15.76
C GLU A 50 4.35 3.03 -15.28
N ASP A 51 5.29 2.38 -15.98
CA ASP A 51 5.83 1.07 -15.59
C ASP A 51 6.62 1.14 -14.28
N GLN A 52 7.37 2.22 -14.06
CA GLN A 52 8.04 2.46 -12.78
C GLN A 52 7.02 2.64 -11.65
N MET A 53 5.93 3.37 -11.89
CA MET A 53 4.84 3.53 -10.91
C MET A 53 4.13 2.21 -10.60
N LYS A 54 3.84 1.39 -11.62
CA LYS A 54 3.27 0.04 -11.44
C LYS A 54 4.22 -0.92 -10.73
N SER A 55 5.53 -0.77 -10.93
CA SER A 55 6.54 -1.56 -10.23
C SER A 55 6.64 -1.13 -8.76
N LEU A 56 6.59 0.18 -8.51
CA LEU A 56 6.57 0.77 -7.18
C LEU A 56 5.33 0.29 -6.39
N SER A 57 4.14 0.38 -6.97
CA SER A 57 2.90 -0.05 -6.30
C SER A 57 2.97 -1.53 -5.86
N ARG A 58 3.37 -2.44 -6.77
CA ARG A 58 3.55 -3.87 -6.48
C ARG A 58 4.61 -4.13 -5.41
N THR A 59 5.67 -3.32 -5.38
CA THR A 59 6.71 -3.45 -4.36
C THR A 59 6.18 -3.07 -2.98
N ILE A 60 5.44 -1.97 -2.89
CA ILE A 60 4.80 -1.55 -1.63
C ILE A 60 3.77 -2.58 -1.18
N GLU A 61 2.92 -3.06 -2.09
CA GLU A 61 1.92 -4.10 -1.81
C GLU A 61 2.56 -5.33 -1.17
N ARG A 62 3.62 -5.86 -1.80
CA ARG A 62 4.36 -7.01 -1.27
C ARG A 62 4.97 -6.76 0.11
N ARG A 63 5.49 -5.56 0.37
CA ARG A 63 6.08 -5.22 1.68
C ARG A 63 5.03 -5.20 2.78
N VAL A 64 3.89 -4.56 2.52
CA VAL A 64 2.79 -4.51 3.48
C VAL A 64 2.23 -5.92 3.72
N ASN A 65 2.00 -6.70 2.67
CA ASN A 65 1.52 -8.08 2.81
C ASN A 65 2.51 -8.94 3.62
N ALA A 66 3.83 -8.79 3.39
CA ALA A 66 4.86 -9.50 4.15
C ALA A 66 4.92 -9.10 5.63
N SER A 67 4.45 -7.90 5.99
CA SER A 67 4.38 -7.45 7.38
C SER A 67 3.22 -8.07 8.18
N GLY A 68 2.30 -8.77 7.50
CA GLY A 68 1.15 -9.42 8.15
C GLY A 68 0.06 -8.46 8.63
N LEU A 69 0.07 -7.21 8.15
CA LEU A 69 -0.82 -6.14 8.61
C LEU A 69 -2.07 -5.94 7.74
N GLY A 70 -2.42 -6.95 6.92
CA GLY A 70 -3.58 -6.94 6.03
C GLY A 70 -3.27 -6.47 4.61
N GLU A 71 -4.30 -6.44 3.77
CA GLU A 71 -4.21 -6.02 2.37
C GLU A 71 -4.31 -4.49 2.26
N PRO A 72 -3.26 -3.80 1.76
CA PRO A 72 -3.32 -2.36 1.53
C PRO A 72 -4.14 -2.03 0.28
N ILE A 73 -4.82 -0.88 0.30
CA ILE A 73 -5.37 -0.31 -0.93
C ILE A 73 -4.36 0.68 -1.49
N ILE A 74 -3.79 0.38 -2.65
CA ILE A 74 -2.79 1.21 -3.31
C ILE A 74 -3.35 1.72 -4.65
N GLN A 75 -3.27 3.03 -4.87
CA GLN A 75 -3.77 3.66 -6.09
C GLN A 75 -2.76 4.69 -6.60
N ILE A 76 -2.56 4.75 -7.91
CA ILE A 76 -1.73 5.77 -8.56
C ILE A 76 -2.60 7.01 -8.81
N LEU A 77 -2.12 8.18 -8.41
CA LEU A 77 -2.82 9.45 -8.56
C LEU A 77 -2.07 10.36 -9.54
N GLY A 78 -2.60 10.53 -10.75
CA GLY A 78 -1.90 11.25 -11.82
C GLY A 78 -0.69 10.45 -12.31
N GLU A 79 0.43 11.11 -12.54
CA GLU A 79 1.61 10.49 -13.16
C GLU A 79 2.64 9.97 -12.16
N ASP A 80 2.72 10.57 -10.97
CA ASP A 80 3.86 10.38 -10.08
C ASP A 80 3.48 10.31 -8.59
N ARG A 81 2.19 10.25 -8.25
CA ARG A 81 1.75 10.08 -6.85
C ARG A 81 1.19 8.69 -6.60
N LEU A 82 1.42 8.20 -5.38
CA LEU A 82 0.92 6.93 -4.90
C LEU A 82 0.12 7.15 -3.62
N LEU A 83 -1.17 6.87 -3.68
CA LEU A 83 -2.05 6.78 -2.55
C LEU A 83 -1.96 5.38 -1.94
N ILE A 84 -1.74 5.32 -0.62
CA ILE A 84 -1.69 4.08 0.14
C ILE A 84 -2.65 4.21 1.33
N GLN A 85 -3.55 3.24 1.46
CA GLN A 85 -4.46 3.13 2.60
C GLN A 85 -4.21 1.80 3.31
N LEU A 86 -3.95 1.90 4.61
CA LEU A 86 -3.66 0.75 5.46
C LEU A 86 -4.83 0.57 6.44
N PRO A 87 -5.75 -0.38 6.20
CA PRO A 87 -6.82 -0.68 7.15
C PRO A 87 -6.22 -1.23 8.45
N GLY A 88 -6.81 -0.90 9.59
CA GLY A 88 -6.38 -1.43 10.89
C GLY A 88 -5.10 -0.82 11.49
N ILE A 89 -4.33 -0.02 10.72
CA ILE A 89 -3.20 0.75 11.25
C ILE A 89 -3.66 2.17 11.58
N ARG A 90 -3.79 2.49 12.86
CA ARG A 90 -4.18 3.84 13.31
C ARG A 90 -3.00 4.80 13.48
N ASP A 91 -1.80 4.28 13.61
CA ASP A 91 -0.59 5.06 13.81
C ASP A 91 0.12 5.33 12.47
N PRO A 92 0.13 6.58 11.98
CA PRO A 92 0.82 6.93 10.74
C PRO A 92 2.33 6.75 10.82
N GLY A 93 2.94 6.82 12.01
CA GLY A 93 4.36 6.56 12.22
C GLY A 93 4.71 5.10 11.95
N ARG A 94 3.90 4.17 12.46
CA ARG A 94 4.03 2.74 12.16
C ARG A 94 3.81 2.44 10.68
N ALA A 95 2.78 3.05 10.07
CA ALA A 95 2.52 2.95 8.64
C ALA A 95 3.73 3.43 7.79
N LYS A 96 4.30 4.59 8.15
CA LYS A 96 5.48 5.15 7.50
C LYS A 96 6.72 4.28 7.68
N ALA A 97 6.92 3.68 8.85
CA ALA A 97 8.04 2.77 9.08
C ALA A 97 7.96 1.55 8.15
N LEU A 98 6.78 0.94 7.99
CA LEU A 98 6.59 -0.24 7.13
C LEU A 98 6.82 0.04 5.64
N ILE A 99 6.37 1.21 5.18
CA ILE A 99 6.52 1.62 3.76
C ILE A 99 7.95 2.13 3.50
N GLY A 100 8.45 2.96 4.42
CA GLY A 100 9.70 3.72 4.31
C GLY A 100 10.95 2.94 4.70
N GLU A 101 10.82 1.87 5.49
CA GLU A 101 11.91 0.92 5.70
C GLU A 101 12.14 0.19 4.38
N THR A 102 13.13 0.68 3.63
CA THR A 102 13.62 -0.03 2.46
C THR A 102 14.19 -1.34 2.99
N ALA A 103 13.47 -2.43 2.75
CA ALA A 103 13.91 -3.77 3.10
C ALA A 103 15.24 -4.05 2.39
N ARG A 104 16.35 -3.77 3.08
CA ARG A 104 17.71 -3.98 2.60
C ARG A 104 18.13 -5.38 3.05
N LEU A 105 18.10 -6.31 2.12
CA LEU A 105 18.57 -7.68 2.35
C LEU A 105 20.10 -7.70 2.27
N GLU A 106 20.77 -7.98 3.38
CA GLU A 106 22.22 -8.20 3.44
C GLU A 106 22.52 -9.67 3.70
N PHE A 107 23.31 -10.29 2.83
CA PHE A 107 23.88 -11.62 3.08
C PHE A 107 25.22 -11.45 3.82
N LYS A 108 25.31 -11.93 5.06
CA LYS A 108 26.54 -11.92 5.85
C LYS A 108 27.04 -13.34 6.06
N HIS A 109 28.33 -13.57 5.80
CA HIS A 109 28.98 -14.83 6.14
C HIS A 109 29.45 -14.77 7.60
N ARG A 110 29.04 -15.74 8.43
CA ARG A 110 29.49 -15.85 9.82
C ARG A 110 30.92 -16.40 9.84
N THR A 111 31.90 -15.56 10.15
CA THR A 111 33.26 -16.04 10.48
C THR A 111 33.29 -16.42 11.96
N THR A 112 33.60 -17.68 12.25
CA THR A 112 33.86 -18.15 13.63
C THR A 112 35.36 -18.08 13.91
N ASP A 113 35.92 -16.88 13.89
CA ASP A 113 37.24 -16.63 14.48
C ASP A 113 37.02 -16.05 15.88
N VAL A 114 36.59 -16.93 16.79
CA VAL A 114 36.45 -16.59 18.21
C VAL A 114 37.72 -17.10 18.88
N PRO A 115 38.65 -16.22 19.29
CA PRO A 115 39.79 -16.65 20.09
C PRO A 115 39.27 -17.31 21.37
N PRO A 116 39.85 -18.45 21.79
CA PRO A 116 39.39 -19.16 22.99
C PRO A 116 39.46 -18.21 24.19
N LYS A 117 38.34 -18.13 24.92
CA LYS A 117 38.27 -17.39 26.18
C LYS A 117 39.19 -18.08 27.19
N PRO A 118 40.06 -17.34 27.91
CA PRO A 118 40.96 -17.91 28.91
C PRO A 118 40.20 -18.56 30.08
#